data_AF-A0A1Y2T337-F1
#
_entry.id   AF-A0A1Y2T337-F1
#
_cell.length_a   1.000
_cell.length_b   1.000
_cell.length_c   1.000
_cell.angle_alpha   90.00
_cell.angle_beta   90.00
_cell.angle_gamma   90.00
#
_symmetry.space_group_name_H-M   'P 1'
#
loop_
_entity.id
_entity.type
_entity.pdbx_description
1 polymer ?
#
loop_
_entity_poly.entity_id
_entity_poly.type
_entity_poly.pdbx_seq_one_letter_code
_entity_poly.pdbx_strand_id
1 'polypeptide(L)' 'MQDRVIRFVVNNSRIKEERFRELMFRTGELARDVGTVVVGPDAVREGLIDEVGGLSDAVAKLNQLIAERKRTRPGVIQ' A
#
# COMPACT_ATOMS: atom_id res chain seq x y z
N MET A 1 12.91 -10.95 -12.32
CA MET A 1 12.81 -10.47 -10.91
C MET A 1 11.86 -9.29 -10.79
N GLN A 2 11.99 -8.27 -11.65
CA GLN A 2 11.16 -7.05 -11.66
C GLN A 2 9.64 -7.30 -11.75
N ASP A 3 9.17 -8.13 -12.70
CA ASP A 3 7.73 -8.41 -12.82
C ASP A 3 7.12 -9.09 -11.60
N ARG A 4 7.92 -9.81 -10.82
CA ARG A 4 7.45 -10.43 -9.57
C ARG A 4 7.16 -9.38 -8.51
N VAL A 5 8.00 -8.34 -8.42
CA VAL A 5 7.79 -7.21 -7.51
C VAL A 5 6.57 -6.40 -7.96
N ILE A 6 6.45 -6.11 -9.26
CA ILE A 6 5.30 -5.41 -9.83
C ILE A 6 4.00 -6.13 -9.47
N ARG A 7 3.90 -7.42 -9.76
CA ARG A 7 2.71 -8.22 -9.43
C ARG A 7 2.42 -8.25 -7.93
N PHE A 8 3.44 -8.37 -7.09
CA PHE A 8 3.25 -8.35 -5.64
C PHE A 8 2.62 -7.03 -5.17
N VAL A 9 3.15 -5.88 -5.62
CA VAL A 9 2.63 -4.57 -5.21
C VAL A 9 1.22 -4.35 -5.75
N VAL A 10 0.98 -4.62 -7.04
CA VAL A 10 -0.34 -4.44 -7.67
C VAL A 10 -1.40 -5.32 -6.99
N ASN A 11 -1.07 -6.57 -6.64
CA ASN A 11 -2.03 -7.48 -6.00
C ASN A 11 -2.35 -7.13 -4.53
N ASN A 12 -1.50 -6.34 -3.87
CA ASN A 12 -1.64 -6.00 -2.44
C ASN A 12 -1.91 -4.50 -2.23
N SER A 13 -2.23 -3.77 -3.28
CA SER A 13 -2.58 -2.34 -3.22
C SER A 13 -3.70 -2.04 -4.21
N ARG A 14 -4.07 -0.77 -4.35
CA ARG A 14 -5.13 -0.31 -5.27
C ARG A 14 -4.57 0.36 -6.52
N ILE A 15 -3.24 0.39 -6.68
CA ILE A 15 -2.60 0.98 -7.86
C ILE A 15 -2.81 0.11 -9.09
N LYS A 16 -2.99 0.76 -10.25
CA LYS A 16 -3.02 0.07 -11.55
C LYS A 16 -1.61 -0.30 -11.99
N GLU A 17 -1.44 -1.46 -12.63
CA GLU A 17 -0.13 -1.92 -13.08
C GLU A 17 0.53 -0.91 -14.04
N GLU A 18 -0.24 -0.36 -14.98
CA GLU A 18 0.25 0.63 -15.94
C GLU A 18 0.78 1.87 -15.20
N ARG A 19 0.03 2.34 -14.21
CA ARG A 19 0.42 3.51 -13.41
C ARG A 19 1.65 3.24 -12.56
N PHE A 20 1.75 2.06 -11.94
CA PHE A 20 2.93 1.68 -11.17
C PHE A 20 4.18 1.59 -12.05
N ARG A 21 4.05 1.06 -13.27
CA ARG A 21 5.14 1.04 -14.26
C ARG A 21 5.52 2.46 -14.68
N GLU A 22 4.57 3.35 -14.94
CA GLU A 22 4.86 4.76 -15.25
C GLU A 22 5.67 5.46 -14.14
N LEU A 23 5.35 5.21 -12.87
CA LEU A 23 6.11 5.75 -11.73
C LEU A 23 7.56 5.23 -11.69
N MET A 24 7.83 4.04 -12.23
CA MET A 24 9.22 3.54 -12.35
C MET A 24 10.01 4.27 -13.44
N PHE A 25 9.36 4.83 -14.46
CA PHE A 25 10.00 5.46 -15.61
C PHE A 25 9.99 7.00 -15.59
N ARG A 26 9.16 7.63 -14.74
CA ARG A 26 9.13 9.10 -14.56
C ARG A 26 10.34 9.60 -13.75
N THR A 27 11.52 9.57 -14.34
CA THR A 27 12.70 10.25 -13.79
C THR A 27 12.80 11.67 -14.34
N GLY A 28 12.67 12.67 -13.46
CA GLY A 28 13.35 13.95 -13.67
C GLY A 28 14.86 13.70 -13.66
N GLU A 29 15.58 14.47 -14.46
CA GLU A 29 17.01 14.32 -14.77
C GLU A 29 17.86 13.84 -13.57
N LEU A 30 18.54 12.70 -13.76
CA LEU A 30 19.63 12.11 -12.96
C LEU A 30 19.29 10.82 -12.19
N ALA A 31 20.04 9.78 -12.59
CA ALA A 31 20.13 8.43 -12.06
C ALA A 31 18.96 7.49 -12.45
N ARG A 32 19.23 6.69 -13.49
CA ARG A 32 18.46 5.54 -14.00
C ARG A 32 18.19 4.42 -12.96
N ASP A 33 18.55 4.64 -11.69
CA ASP A 33 18.56 3.62 -10.63
C ASP A 33 17.64 3.96 -9.42
N VAL A 34 17.00 5.14 -9.38
CA VAL A 34 16.29 5.61 -8.16
C VAL A 34 14.76 5.58 -8.26
N GLY A 35 14.18 5.57 -9.46
CA GLY A 35 12.72 5.64 -9.63
C GLY A 35 12.12 6.98 -9.17
N THR A 36 10.80 7.02 -8.93
CA THR A 36 10.10 8.23 -8.43
C THR A 36 9.98 8.19 -6.91
N VAL A 37 10.35 9.27 -6.22
CA VAL A 37 10.00 9.46 -4.80
C VAL A 37 8.54 9.90 -4.70
N VAL A 38 7.71 9.11 -4.04
CA VAL A 38 6.28 9.40 -3.84
C VAL A 38 6.06 9.81 -2.38
N VAL A 39 5.54 11.02 -2.15
CA VAL A 39 5.26 11.55 -0.81
C VAL A 39 3.92 11.00 -0.32
N GLY A 40 3.73 10.88 1.01
CA GLY A 40 2.58 10.23 1.64
C GLY A 40 1.20 10.52 0.99
N PRO A 41 0.78 11.79 0.83
CA PRO A 41 -0.51 12.10 0.19
C PRO A 41 -0.60 11.62 -1.27
N ASP A 42 0.50 11.68 -2.01
CA ASP A 42 0.56 11.14 -3.38
C ASP A 42 0.49 9.61 -3.36
N ALA A 43 1.12 8.95 -2.39
CA ALA A 43 1.04 7.49 -2.26
C ALA A 43 -0.39 7.02 -1.99
N VAL A 44 -1.17 7.79 -1.22
CA VAL A 44 -2.61 7.55 -1.03
C VAL A 44 -3.36 7.74 -2.35
N ARG A 45 -3.12 8.84 -3.07
CA ARG A 45 -3.77 9.13 -4.36
C ARG A 45 -3.47 8.10 -5.44
N GLU A 46 -2.24 7.61 -5.50
CA GLU A 46 -1.80 6.58 -6.44
C GLU A 46 -2.32 5.19 -6.01
N GLY A 47 -2.91 5.05 -4.83
CA GLY A 47 -3.46 3.79 -4.33
C GLY A 47 -2.40 2.81 -3.83
N LEU A 48 -1.19 3.30 -3.51
CA LEU A 48 -0.11 2.48 -2.94
C LEU A 48 -0.35 2.17 -1.46
N ILE A 49 -0.97 3.09 -0.74
CA ILE A 49 -1.35 2.97 0.69
C ILE A 49 -2.77 3.50 0.90
N ASP A 50 -3.44 3.09 1.97
CA ASP A 50 -4.82 3.52 2.23
C ASP A 50 -4.90 4.93 2.87
N GLU A 51 -3.94 5.31 3.72
CA GLU A 51 -3.99 6.57 4.48
C GLU A 51 -2.59 7.02 4.98
N VAL A 52 -2.42 8.32 5.24
CA VAL A 52 -1.30 8.88 5.99
C VAL A 52 -1.78 9.26 7.39
N GLY A 53 -1.08 8.80 8.42
CA GLY A 53 -1.42 9.10 9.81
C GLY A 53 -0.26 8.87 10.77
N GLY A 54 -0.50 9.09 12.04
CA GLY A 54 0.45 8.84 13.11
C GLY A 54 0.35 7.42 13.67
N LEU A 55 1.21 7.12 14.64
CA LEU A 55 1.21 5.83 15.33
C LEU A 55 -0.13 5.55 16.05
N SER A 56 -0.75 6.59 16.62
CA SER A 56 -2.05 6.45 17.29
C SER A 56 -3.13 5.96 16.32
N ASP A 57 -3.15 6.48 15.09
CA ASP A 57 -4.12 6.09 14.06
C ASP A 57 -3.92 4.64 13.63
N ALA A 58 -2.66 4.22 13.47
CA ALA A 58 -2.31 2.83 13.15
C ALA A 58 -2.77 1.85 14.24
N VAL A 59 -2.55 2.18 15.52
CA VAL A 59 -2.98 1.34 16.66
C VAL A 59 -4.50 1.30 16.78
N ALA A 60 -5.18 2.43 16.58
CA ALA A 60 -6.64 2.49 16.57
C ALA A 60 -7.22 1.60 15.47
N LYS A 61 -6.67 1.67 14.25
CA LYS A 61 -7.10 0.84 13.13
C LYS A 61 -6.86 -0.65 13.38
N LEU A 62 -5.72 -1.03 13.94
CA LEU A 62 -5.42 -2.41 14.31
C LEU A 62 -6.46 -2.96 15.30
N ASN A 63 -6.77 -2.21 16.36
CA ASN A 63 -7.78 -2.59 17.34
C ASN A 63 -9.18 -2.74 16.72
N GLN A 64 -9.54 -1.83 15.81
CA GLN A 64 -10.79 -1.94 15.04
C GLN A 64 -10.85 -3.26 14.24
N LEU A 65 -9.79 -3.58 13.49
CA LEU A 65 -9.73 -4.81 12.67
C LEU A 65 -9.79 -6.08 13.54
N ILE A 66 -9.14 -6.08 14.71
CA ILE A 66 -9.23 -7.19 15.68
C ILE A 66 -10.68 -7.37 16.15
N ALA A 67 -11.37 -6.28 16.49
CA ALA A 67 -12.76 -6.32 16.93
C ALA A 67 -13.71 -6.81 15.81
N GLU A 68 -13.52 -6.35 14.57
CA GLU A 68 -14.26 -6.83 13.39
C GLU A 68 -14.06 -8.34 13.16
N ARG A 69 -12.82 -8.83 13.28
CA ARG A 69 -12.51 -10.26 13.13
C ARG A 69 -13.14 -11.12 14.22
N LYS A 70 -13.21 -10.62 15.46
CA LYS A 70 -13.89 -11.31 16.57
C LYS A 70 -15.40 -11.39 16.34
N ARG A 71 -16.03 -10.32 15.83
CA ARG A 71 -17.48 -10.30 15.52
C ARG A 71 -17.86 -11.27 14.40
N THR A 72 -17.00 -11.39 13.39
CA THR A 72 -17.24 -12.24 12.21
C THR A 72 -16.92 -13.71 12.41
N ARG A 73 -16.29 -14.08 13.53
CA ARG A 73 -16.02 -15.47 13.92
C ARG A 73 -16.76 -15.81 15.22
N PRO A 74 -18.09 -16.03 15.19
CA PRO A 74 -18.81 -16.46 16.37
C PRO A 74 -18.34 -17.86 16.76
N GLY A 75 -17.63 -17.97 17.89
CA GLY A 75 -17.34 -19.21 18.59
C GLY A 75 -16.70 -20.34 17.77
N VAL A 76 -15.36 -20.37 17.68
CA VAL A 76 -14.68 -21.67 17.79
C VAL A 76 -14.55 -21.95 19.28
N ILE A 77 -15.67 -22.34 19.89
CA ILE A 77 -15.64 -22.97 21.20
C ILE A 77 -15.35 -24.44 20.87
N GLN A 78 -14.14 -24.88 21.16
CA GLN A 78 -13.81 -26.30 21.25
C GLN A 78 -13.59 -26.62 22.73
#